data_AF-Q6HIU4-F1
#
_entry.id   AF-Q6HIU4-F1
#
_cell.length_a   1.000
_cell.length_b   1.000
_cell.length_c   1.000
_cell.angle_alpha   90.00
_cell.angle_beta   90.00
_cell.angle_gamma   90.00
#
_symmetry.space_group_name_H-M   'P 1'
#
loop_
_entity.id
_entity.type
_entity.pdbx_description
1 polymer ?
#
loop_
_entity_poly.entity_id
_entity_poly.type
_entity_poly.pdbx_seq_one_letter_code
_entity_poly.pdbx_strand_id
1 'polypeptide(L)'
;MTKRKNDWTEKKIEKYIKEGRGEGEFNNYKPWLTIQNISSTGNSSRLKGWKTNRRHELLSDLERNYFFIMEWIEDIIDIREQFPLNREATYNIAKEKGIRHKKIGKF
;
A
#
# COMPACT_ATOMS: atom_id res chain seq x y z
N MET A 1 -9.77 3.93 22.64
CA MET A 1 -10.28 3.71 21.27
C MET A 1 -10.27 2.23 20.96
N THR A 2 -11.41 1.66 20.53
CA THR A 2 -11.54 0.23 20.19
C THR A 2 -10.62 -0.12 19.01
N LYS A 3 -9.77 -1.17 19.16
CA LYS A 3 -8.95 -1.67 18.06
C LYS A 3 -9.87 -2.11 16.91
N ARG A 4 -9.78 -1.43 15.76
CA ARG A 4 -10.53 -1.82 14.56
C ARG A 4 -10.02 -3.19 14.10
N LYS A 5 -10.93 -4.14 13.85
CA LYS A 5 -10.59 -5.41 13.19
C LYS A 5 -10.12 -5.09 11.77
N ASN A 6 -8.86 -5.39 11.47
CA ASN A 6 -8.26 -5.20 10.14
C ASN A 6 -8.42 -6.43 9.24
N ASP A 7 -9.47 -7.22 9.48
CA ASP A 7 -9.79 -8.39 8.67
C ASP A 7 -10.13 -7.94 7.23
N TRP A 8 -9.56 -8.64 6.25
CA TRP A 8 -9.93 -8.46 4.86
C TRP A 8 -11.13 -9.34 4.53
N THR A 9 -12.02 -8.81 3.69
CA THR A 9 -13.19 -9.51 3.15
C THR A 9 -13.35 -9.12 1.69
N GLU A 10 -14.00 -9.95 0.89
CA GLU A 10 -14.23 -9.62 -0.54
C GLU A 10 -14.99 -8.31 -0.70
N LYS A 11 -16.00 -8.06 0.15
CA LYS A 11 -16.74 -6.79 0.19
C LYS A 11 -15.82 -5.58 0.41
N LYS A 12 -14.80 -5.72 1.27
CA LYS A 12 -13.83 -4.65 1.54
C LYS A 12 -12.91 -4.43 0.35
N ILE A 13 -12.48 -5.51 -0.32
CA ILE A 13 -11.65 -5.45 -1.51
C ILE A 13 -12.41 -4.78 -2.65
N GLU A 14 -13.63 -5.23 -2.95
CA GLU A 14 -14.51 -4.61 -3.95
C GLU A 14 -14.74 -3.12 -3.68
N LYS A 15 -14.96 -2.76 -2.40
CA LYS A 15 -15.07 -1.36 -2.00
C LYS A 15 -13.78 -0.57 -2.33
N TYR A 16 -12.61 -1.13 -2.03
CA TYR A 16 -11.33 -0.46 -2.27
C TYR A 16 -11.07 -0.27 -3.77
N ILE A 17 -11.43 -1.26 -4.58
CA ILE A 17 -11.39 -1.17 -6.05
C ILE A 17 -12.32 -0.04 -6.52
N LYS A 18 -13.58 0.00 -6.03
CA LYS A 18 -14.53 1.08 -6.39
C LYS A 18 -14.08 2.48 -5.96
N GLU A 19 -13.27 2.58 -4.91
CA GLU A 19 -12.67 3.85 -4.46
C GLU A 19 -11.48 4.30 -5.34
N GLY A 20 -11.04 3.47 -6.29
CA GLY A 20 -9.88 3.70 -7.14
C GLY A 20 -8.56 3.56 -6.38
N ARG A 21 -8.49 2.71 -5.35
CA ARG A 21 -7.24 2.48 -4.62
C ARG A 21 -6.30 1.61 -5.46
N GLY A 22 -5.04 2.01 -5.53
CA GLY A 22 -4.03 1.47 -6.42
C GLY A 22 -3.98 2.16 -7.78
N GLU A 23 -4.91 3.07 -8.05
CA GLU A 23 -5.01 3.79 -9.31
C GLU A 23 -4.55 5.24 -9.15
N GLY A 24 -4.33 5.90 -10.29
CA GLY A 24 -3.83 7.26 -10.37
C GLY A 24 -2.30 7.34 -10.41
N GLU A 25 -1.83 8.57 -10.58
CA GLU A 25 -0.42 8.93 -10.70
C GLU A 25 -0.19 10.26 -9.97
N PHE A 26 1.06 10.51 -9.56
CA PHE A 26 1.45 11.74 -8.87
C PHE A 26 0.53 12.05 -7.68
N ASN A 27 -0.07 13.24 -7.68
CA ASN A 27 -0.97 13.72 -6.63
C ASN A 27 -2.31 12.98 -6.55
N ASN A 28 -2.72 12.31 -7.63
CA ASN A 28 -4.00 11.61 -7.74
C ASN A 28 -3.91 10.14 -7.31
N TYR A 29 -2.71 9.61 -7.12
CA TYR A 29 -2.53 8.23 -6.70
C TYR A 29 -3.10 7.97 -5.30
N LYS A 30 -3.84 6.87 -5.17
CA LYS A 30 -4.43 6.41 -3.90
C LYS A 30 -3.79 5.10 -3.46
N PRO A 31 -3.03 5.05 -2.34
CA PRO A 31 -2.40 3.80 -1.91
C PRO A 31 -3.42 2.74 -1.48
N TRP A 32 -3.11 1.46 -1.70
CA TRP A 32 -4.00 0.36 -1.31
C TRP A 32 -4.16 0.27 0.21
N LEU A 33 -3.04 0.38 0.92
CA LEU A 33 -2.96 0.38 2.38
C LEU A 33 -2.71 1.80 2.90
N THR A 34 -3.28 2.11 4.06
CA THR A 34 -2.99 3.32 4.83
C THR A 34 -2.46 2.94 6.20
N ILE A 35 -1.95 3.93 6.95
CA ILE A 35 -1.46 3.68 8.32
C ILE A 35 -2.54 3.10 9.26
N GLN A 36 -3.83 3.24 8.92
CA GLN A 36 -4.94 2.68 9.71
C GLN A 36 -5.12 1.18 9.48
N ASN A 37 -4.62 0.66 8.36
CA ASN A 37 -4.77 -0.74 7.98
C ASN A 37 -3.82 -1.68 8.72
N ILE A 38 -2.80 -1.16 9.39
CA ILE A 38 -1.79 -1.96 10.08
C ILE A 38 -1.67 -1.48 11.51
N SER A 39 -1.85 -2.39 12.46
CA SER A 39 -1.46 -2.15 13.85
C SER A 39 0.01 -2.53 13.98
N SER A 40 0.89 -1.60 13.60
CA SER A 40 2.33 -1.83 13.76
C SER A 40 2.70 -1.75 15.25
N THR A 41 3.65 -2.58 15.67
CA THR A 41 4.45 -2.32 16.90
C THR A 41 5.47 -1.20 16.67
N GLY A 42 5.82 -0.92 15.42
CA GLY A 42 6.70 0.17 15.00
C GLY A 42 5.98 1.46 14.59
N ASN A 43 6.75 2.46 14.17
CA ASN A 43 6.24 3.77 13.77
C ASN A 43 5.65 3.76 12.36
N SER A 44 4.52 4.44 12.19
CA SER A 44 3.96 4.79 10.88
C SER A 44 4.05 6.31 10.69
N SER A 45 4.20 6.76 9.45
CA SER A 45 4.40 8.18 9.13
C SER A 45 3.49 8.62 7.99
N ARG A 46 3.01 9.87 8.09
CA ARG A 46 2.23 10.54 7.03
C ARG A 46 2.92 11.83 6.65
N LEU A 47 3.72 11.78 5.61
CA LEU A 47 4.56 12.89 5.16
C LEU A 47 4.09 13.39 3.80
N LYS A 48 4.27 14.68 3.54
CA LYS A 48 3.99 15.27 2.23
C LYS A 48 5.23 15.13 1.36
N GLY A 49 5.11 14.47 0.21
CA GLY A 49 6.15 14.41 -0.80
C GLY A 49 6.25 15.72 -1.58
N TRP A 50 7.46 16.18 -1.85
CA TRP A 50 7.70 17.37 -2.65
C TRP A 50 7.64 17.08 -4.16
N LYS A 51 7.95 15.86 -4.61
CA LYS A 51 7.80 15.49 -6.04
C LYS A 51 6.34 15.35 -6.46
N THR A 52 5.55 14.67 -5.63
CA THR A 52 4.15 14.31 -5.92
C THR A 52 3.14 15.29 -5.36
N ASN A 53 3.56 16.20 -4.48
CA ASN A 53 2.71 17.14 -3.73
C ASN A 53 1.55 16.45 -2.97
N ARG A 54 1.69 15.18 -2.59
CA ARG A 54 0.67 14.43 -1.85
C ARG A 54 1.18 13.87 -0.53
N ARG A 55 0.24 13.45 0.31
CA ARG A 55 0.55 12.73 1.54
C ARG A 55 0.80 11.26 1.22
N HIS A 56 1.96 10.75 1.62
CA HIS A 56 2.35 9.36 1.51
C HIS A 56 2.01 8.60 2.80
N GLU A 57 1.58 7.35 2.67
CA GLU A 57 1.20 6.47 3.78
C GLU A 57 2.31 5.42 4.01
N LEU A 58 3.23 5.72 4.94
CA LEU A 58 4.43 4.92 5.20
C LEU A 58 4.23 4.10 6.48
N LEU A 59 4.42 2.79 6.38
CA LEU A 59 4.00 1.82 7.39
C LEU A 59 5.14 1.38 8.33
N SER A 60 6.36 1.85 8.08
CA SER A 60 7.53 1.62 8.91
C SER A 60 8.57 2.75 8.79
N ASP A 61 9.51 2.82 9.74
CA ASP A 61 10.66 3.72 9.65
C ASP A 61 11.56 3.39 8.44
N LEU A 62 11.66 2.11 8.05
CA LEU A 62 12.39 1.68 6.86
C LEU A 62 11.75 2.24 5.58
N GLU A 63 10.42 2.12 5.46
CA GLU A 63 9.68 2.71 4.34
C GLU A 63 9.87 4.21 4.27
N ARG A 64 9.85 4.92 5.41
CA ARG A 64 10.11 6.36 5.45
C ARG A 64 11.51 6.71 4.97
N ASN A 65 12.52 6.00 5.44
CA ASN A 65 13.91 6.30 5.06
C ASN A 65 14.12 6.04 3.57
N TYR A 66 13.55 4.96 3.03
CA TYR A 66 13.59 4.67 1.60
C TYR A 66 12.82 5.70 0.77
N PHE A 67 11.66 6.15 1.26
CA PHE A 67 10.90 7.24 0.65
C PHE A 67 11.72 8.52 0.50
N PHE A 68 12.46 8.93 1.54
CA PHE A 68 13.33 10.11 1.42
C PHE A 68 14.43 9.93 0.38
N ILE A 69 15.06 8.77 0.29
CA ILE A 69 16.06 8.50 -0.76
C ILE A 69 15.42 8.69 -2.15
N MET A 70 14.22 8.13 -2.37
CA MET A 70 13.51 8.26 -3.64
C MET A 70 13.11 9.71 -3.95
N GLU A 71 12.73 10.49 -2.95
CA GLU A 71 12.41 11.90 -3.09
C GLU A 71 13.64 12.77 -3.45
N TRP A 72 14.88 12.30 -3.24
CA TRP A 72 16.10 13.03 -3.62
C TRP A 72 16.68 12.64 -4.97
N ILE A 73 16.36 11.45 -5.50
CA ILE A 73 16.85 11.01 -6.81
C ILE A 73 16.14 11.80 -7.91
N GLU A 74 16.90 12.44 -8.80
CA GLU A 74 16.37 13.32 -9.85
C GLU A 74 15.50 12.57 -10.87
N ASP A 75 15.93 11.38 -11.29
CA ASP A 75 15.24 10.54 -12.28
C ASP A 75 13.90 9.96 -11.78
N ILE A 76 13.64 10.02 -10.47
CA ILE A 76 12.37 9.60 -9.91
C ILE A 76 11.37 10.75 -10.04
N ILE A 77 10.30 10.55 -10.79
CA ILE A 77 9.25 11.55 -11.02
C ILE A 77 7.97 11.28 -10.23
N ASP A 78 7.70 10.02 -9.88
CA ASP A 78 6.53 9.61 -9.12
C ASP A 78 6.89 8.49 -8.15
N ILE A 79 6.20 8.45 -7.02
CA ILE A 79 6.36 7.44 -5.99
C ILE A 79 4.96 6.95 -5.65
N ARG A 80 4.72 5.64 -5.81
CA ARG A 80 3.42 5.00 -5.53
C ARG A 80 3.58 3.92 -4.47
N GLU A 81 3.53 4.30 -3.20
CA GLU A 81 3.62 3.34 -2.08
C GLU A 81 2.37 2.46 -1.98
N GLN A 82 2.53 1.31 -1.33
CA GLN A 82 1.46 0.33 -1.11
C GLN A 82 0.70 -0.02 -2.40
N PHE A 83 1.43 -0.18 -3.50
CA PHE A 83 0.87 -0.51 -4.81
C PHE A 83 0.28 -1.93 -4.82
N PRO A 84 -1.00 -2.10 -5.18
CA PRO A 84 -1.61 -3.42 -5.21
C PRO A 84 -1.18 -4.22 -6.44
N LEU A 85 -1.06 -5.54 -6.26
CA LEU A 85 -0.82 -6.47 -7.36
C LEU A 85 -2.13 -7.07 -7.85
N ASN A 86 -2.22 -7.40 -9.14
CA ASN A 86 -3.37 -8.12 -9.68
C ASN A 86 -3.46 -9.50 -9.02
N ARG A 87 -4.57 -9.75 -8.33
CA ARG A 87 -4.76 -10.95 -7.51
C ARG A 87 -4.87 -12.24 -8.32
N GLU A 88 -5.45 -12.18 -9.52
CA GLU A 88 -5.53 -13.33 -10.41
C GLU A 88 -4.14 -13.69 -10.94
N ALA A 89 -3.35 -12.68 -11.31
CA ALA A 89 -1.96 -12.87 -11.70
C ALA A 89 -1.12 -13.47 -10.56
N THR A 90 -1.22 -12.94 -9.34
CA THR A 90 -0.48 -13.50 -8.20
C THR A 90 -0.94 -14.91 -7.85
N TYR A 91 -2.23 -15.23 -8.01
CA TYR A 91 -2.75 -16.58 -7.81
C TYR A 91 -2.19 -17.58 -8.82
N ASN A 92 -2.16 -17.21 -10.10
CA ASN A 92 -1.59 -18.03 -11.17
C ASN A 92 -0.09 -18.29 -10.94
N ILE A 93 0.67 -17.25 -10.58
CA ILE A 93 2.09 -17.37 -10.25
C ILE A 93 2.29 -18.32 -9.05
N ALA A 94 1.49 -18.18 -7.99
CA ALA A 94 1.59 -19.04 -6.82
C ALA A 94 1.30 -20.51 -7.17
N LYS A 95 0.28 -20.77 -8.00
CA LYS A 95 -0.05 -22.11 -8.51
C LYS A 95 1.10 -22.70 -9.33
N GLU A 96 1.65 -21.93 -10.25
CA GLU A 96 2.76 -22.35 -11.13
C GLU A 96 4.03 -22.67 -10.32
N LYS A 97 4.33 -21.88 -9.29
CA LYS A 97 5.48 -22.08 -8.41
C LYS A 97 5.25 -23.11 -7.30
N GLY A 98 4.05 -23.68 -7.19
CA GLY A 98 3.69 -24.60 -6.10
C GLY A 98 3.69 -23.94 -4.70
N ILE A 99 3.53 -22.61 -4.62
CA ILE A 99 3.51 -21.85 -3.36
C ILE A 99 2.06 -21.61 -2.94
N ARG A 100 1.80 -21.68 -1.63
CA ARG A 100 0.47 -21.34 -1.10
C ARG A 100 0.18 -19.85 -1.26
N HIS A 101 -0.83 -19.51 -2.06
CA HIS A 101 -1.28 -18.12 -2.17
C HIS A 101 -1.82 -17.60 -0.84
N LYS A 102 -1.50 -16.35 -0.50
CA LYS A 102 -2.02 -15.69 0.71
C LYS A 102 -3.55 -15.64 0.64
N LYS A 103 -4.21 -16.18 1.66
CA LYS A 103 -5.67 -16.11 1.79
C LYS A 103 -6.08 -14.75 2.34
N ILE A 104 -7.28 -14.31 1.97
CA ILE A 104 -7.95 -13.19 2.62
C ILE A 104 -8.11 -13.52 4.11
N GLY A 105 -7.63 -12.64 4.99
CA GLY A 105 -7.62 -12.89 6.44
C GLY A 105 -6.97 -11.75 7.23
N LYS A 106 -6.60 -12.03 8.48
CA LYS A 106 -5.90 -11.09 9.37
C LYS A 106 -4.48 -10.79 8.86
N PHE A 107 -4.09 -9.52 9.01
CA PHE A 107 -2.69 -9.13 9.15
C PHE A 107 -2.25 -9.37 10.60
#